data_AF-A0A931RRP5-F1
#
_entry.id   AF-A0A931RRP5-F1
#
_cell.length_a   1.000
_cell.length_b   1.000
_cell.length_c   1.000
_cell.angle_alpha   90.00
_cell.angle_beta   90.00
_cell.angle_gamma   90.00
#
_symmetry.space_group_name_H-M   'P 1'
#
loop_
_entity.id
_entity.type
_entity.pdbx_description
1 polymer ?
#
loop_
_entity_poly.entity_id
_entity_poly.type
_entity_poly.pdbx_seq_one_letter_code
_entity_poly.pdbx_strand_id
1 'polypeptide(L)'
;MKGRYSIITKEIIFMLALAGIVVVAATSPYFLINIARAIIKNKKYSKNKDNEQKIIRSLRRLKDNHIVIIKEKSDGKFVIELTEKGRKKVEEIQLENMEIKKPKVWDGKWRIIAFDIPEKQKKRARDALRKKLQKLKFYQ
;
A
#
# COMPACT_ATOMS: atom_id res chain seq x y z
N MET A 1 -1.94 10.87 -11.43
CA MET A 1 -2.78 9.68 -11.68
C MET A 1 -3.59 9.45 -10.41
N LYS A 2 -4.91 9.51 -10.48
CA LYS A 2 -5.79 9.17 -9.34
C LYS A 2 -5.44 7.75 -8.91
N GLY A 3 -5.15 7.54 -7.62
CA GLY A 3 -4.72 6.23 -7.13
C GLY A 3 -5.76 5.17 -7.46
N ARG A 4 -5.35 4.09 -8.15
CA ARG A 4 -6.21 2.94 -8.56
C ARG A 4 -6.86 2.22 -7.36
N TYR A 5 -6.35 2.48 -6.15
CA TYR A 5 -6.78 1.89 -4.88
C TYR A 5 -7.36 2.96 -3.95
N SER A 6 -8.45 2.62 -3.26
CA SER A 6 -9.06 3.50 -2.25
C SER A 6 -8.14 3.60 -1.04
N ILE A 7 -8.33 4.64 -0.21
CA ILE A 7 -7.58 4.85 1.04
C ILE A 7 -7.61 3.59 1.92
N ILE A 8 -8.80 3.00 2.07
CA ILE A 8 -9.02 1.75 2.83
C ILE A 8 -8.19 0.61 2.24
N THR A 9 -8.19 0.43 0.91
CA THR A 9 -7.39 -0.64 0.29
C THR A 9 -5.89 -0.44 0.54
N LYS A 10 -5.39 0.81 0.47
CA LYS A 10 -3.97 1.12 0.76
C LYS A 10 -3.62 0.79 2.22
N GLU A 11 -4.48 1.14 3.16
CA GLU A 11 -4.28 0.83 4.59
C GLU A 11 -4.25 -0.67 4.87
N ILE A 12 -5.16 -1.46 4.25
CA ILE A 12 -5.18 -2.93 4.40
C ILE A 12 -3.87 -3.55 3.90
N ILE A 13 -3.42 -3.16 2.69
CA ILE A 13 -2.16 -3.65 2.12
C ILE A 13 -0.98 -3.30 3.04
N PHE A 14 -0.96 -2.08 3.58
CA PHE A 14 0.13 -1.62 4.45
C PHE A 14 0.14 -2.35 5.81
N MET A 15 -1.05 -2.59 6.40
CA MET A 15 -1.16 -3.42 7.60
C MET A 15 -0.67 -4.84 7.36
N LEU A 16 -1.02 -5.44 6.21
CA LEU A 16 -0.48 -6.75 5.83
C LEU A 16 1.04 -6.72 5.62
N ALA A 17 1.58 -5.65 5.05
CA ALA A 17 3.04 -5.51 4.88
C ALA A 17 3.78 -5.38 6.21
N LEU A 18 3.23 -4.64 7.17
CA LEU A 18 3.81 -4.43 8.50
C LEU A 18 3.65 -5.64 9.43
N ALA A 19 2.46 -6.22 9.47
CA ALA A 19 2.19 -7.40 10.29
C ALA A 19 2.77 -8.68 9.67
N GLY A 20 3.07 -8.66 8.37
CA GLY A 20 3.49 -9.81 7.59
C GLY A 20 2.31 -10.76 7.37
N ILE A 21 2.29 -11.85 8.13
CA ILE A 21 1.25 -12.87 8.02
C ILE A 21 0.11 -12.50 8.98
N VAL A 22 -1.04 -12.11 8.43
CA VAL A 22 -2.24 -11.91 9.24
C VAL A 22 -2.98 -13.24 9.31
N VAL A 23 -2.80 -13.92 10.43
CA VAL A 23 -3.59 -15.08 10.83
C VAL A 23 -4.87 -14.55 11.46
N VAL A 24 -5.97 -14.57 10.71
CA VAL A 24 -7.26 -14.55 11.37
C VAL A 24 -7.69 -16.02 11.44
N ALA A 25 -7.99 -16.51 12.64
CA ALA A 25 -8.59 -17.83 12.76
C ALA A 25 -10.05 -17.68 12.31
N ALA A 26 -10.43 -18.26 11.17
CA ALA A 26 -11.82 -18.72 11.05
C ALA A 26 -11.89 -19.89 10.09
N THR A 27 -12.31 -21.01 10.63
CA THR A 27 -12.69 -22.27 10.00
C THR A 27 -13.91 -22.15 9.07
N SER A 28 -14.16 -20.99 8.41
CA SER A 28 -15.40 -20.77 7.65
C SER A 28 -15.24 -20.05 6.30
N PRO A 29 -16.10 -20.37 5.30
CA PRO A 29 -16.16 -19.68 4.00
C PRO A 29 -16.41 -18.16 4.06
N TYR A 30 -16.85 -17.65 5.22
CA TYR A 30 -17.11 -16.23 5.49
C TYR A 30 -15.92 -15.50 6.13
N PHE A 31 -14.74 -16.10 6.11
CA PHE A 31 -13.53 -15.59 6.76
C PHE A 31 -13.18 -14.13 6.41
N LEU A 32 -13.43 -13.69 5.17
CA LEU A 32 -13.25 -12.28 4.76
C LEU A 32 -14.08 -11.30 5.61
N ILE A 33 -15.27 -11.71 6.05
CA ILE A 33 -16.13 -10.94 6.94
C ILE A 33 -15.48 -10.84 8.34
N ASN A 34 -14.93 -11.94 8.84
CA ASN A 34 -14.27 -11.96 10.15
C ASN A 34 -13.00 -11.10 10.15
N ILE A 35 -12.23 -11.11 9.05
CA ILE A 35 -11.09 -10.19 8.87
C ILE A 35 -11.57 -8.75 8.78
N ALA A 36 -12.62 -8.48 8.00
CA ALA A 36 -13.18 -7.14 7.90
C ALA A 36 -13.60 -6.63 9.29
N ARG A 37 -14.29 -7.45 10.07
CA ARG A 37 -14.66 -7.14 11.46
C ARG A 37 -13.45 -6.94 12.37
N ALA A 38 -12.41 -7.75 12.26
CA ALA A 38 -11.17 -7.57 13.03
C ALA A 38 -10.51 -6.22 12.72
N ILE A 39 -10.48 -5.82 11.45
CA ILE A 39 -9.97 -4.52 10.99
C ILE A 39 -10.87 -3.37 11.50
N ILE A 40 -12.19 -3.56 11.51
CA ILE A 40 -13.19 -2.56 11.93
C ILE A 40 -13.26 -2.40 13.46
N LYS A 41 -12.96 -3.44 14.23
CA LYS A 41 -12.91 -3.41 15.70
C LYS A 41 -11.88 -2.41 16.22
N ASN A 42 -10.95 -1.98 15.38
CA ASN A 42 -10.10 -0.84 15.64
C ASN A 42 -10.94 0.46 15.62
N LYS A 43 -10.94 1.25 16.72
CA LYS A 43 -11.84 2.40 16.98
C LYS A 43 -11.98 3.41 15.81
N LYS A 44 -11.02 3.46 14.88
CA LYS A 44 -11.00 4.30 13.68
C LYS A 44 -12.11 3.98 12.65
N TYR A 45 -12.61 2.75 12.59
CA TYR A 45 -13.54 2.29 11.53
C TYR A 45 -14.92 1.80 12.03
N SER A 46 -15.09 1.71 13.35
CA SER A 46 -16.20 1.03 14.04
C SER A 46 -17.60 1.65 13.87
N LYS A 47 -17.75 2.86 13.32
CA LYS A 47 -19.03 3.60 13.35
C LYS A 47 -19.99 3.38 12.16
N ASN A 48 -19.59 2.70 11.07
CA ASN A 48 -20.43 2.59 9.86
C ASN A 48 -20.43 1.19 9.25
N LYS A 49 -21.62 0.57 9.10
CA LYS A 49 -21.81 -0.70 8.36
C LYS A 49 -21.29 -0.63 6.92
N ASP A 50 -21.32 0.56 6.31
CA ASP A 50 -20.77 0.80 4.96
C ASP A 50 -19.26 0.53 4.85
N ASN A 51 -18.51 0.65 5.94
CA ASN A 51 -17.08 0.37 5.95
C ASN A 51 -16.81 -1.14 5.85
N GLU A 52 -17.66 -1.99 6.43
CA GLU A 52 -17.54 -3.44 6.35
C GLU A 52 -17.62 -3.91 4.90
N GLN A 53 -18.64 -3.46 4.17
CA GLN A 53 -18.78 -3.80 2.76
C GLN A 53 -17.61 -3.28 1.92
N LYS A 54 -17.12 -2.06 2.18
CA LYS A 54 -15.96 -1.50 1.46
C LYS A 54 -14.68 -2.29 1.71
N ILE A 55 -14.47 -2.77 2.93
CA ILE A 55 -13.31 -3.61 3.30
C ILE A 55 -13.42 -4.98 2.63
N ILE A 56 -14.58 -5.64 2.69
CA ILE A 56 -14.83 -6.93 2.02
C ILE A 56 -14.58 -6.81 0.52
N ARG A 57 -15.14 -5.79 -0.14
CA ARG A 57 -14.91 -5.53 -1.58
C ARG A 57 -13.43 -5.28 -1.87
N SER A 58 -12.73 -4.56 -0.98
CA SER A 58 -11.30 -4.32 -1.11
C SER A 58 -10.50 -5.62 -1.01
N LEU A 59 -10.74 -6.44 0.00
CA LEU A 59 -10.06 -7.73 0.18
C LEU A 59 -10.32 -8.68 -0.99
N ARG A 60 -11.57 -8.77 -1.47
CA ARG A 60 -11.91 -9.54 -2.67
C ARG A 60 -11.11 -9.05 -3.88
N ARG A 61 -11.08 -7.74 -4.12
CA ARG A 61 -10.29 -7.15 -5.21
C ARG A 61 -8.79 -7.43 -5.06
N LEU A 62 -8.23 -7.40 -3.85
CA LEU A 62 -6.82 -7.73 -3.62
C LEU A 62 -6.53 -9.20 -3.93
N LYS A 63 -7.44 -10.11 -3.55
CA LYS A 63 -7.35 -11.53 -3.85
C LYS A 63 -7.42 -11.76 -5.36
N ASP A 64 -8.43 -11.21 -6.03
CA ASP A 64 -8.66 -11.40 -7.47
C ASP A 64 -7.50 -10.84 -8.31
N ASN A 65 -6.90 -9.73 -7.88
CA ASN A 65 -5.70 -9.16 -8.51
C ASN A 65 -4.38 -9.85 -8.13
N HIS A 66 -4.43 -10.93 -7.34
CA HIS A 66 -3.27 -11.68 -6.86
C HIS A 66 -2.27 -10.81 -6.08
N ILE A 67 -2.77 -9.81 -5.35
CA ILE A 67 -1.97 -8.98 -4.42
C ILE A 67 -1.84 -9.69 -3.07
N VAL A 68 -2.90 -10.38 -2.65
CA VAL A 68 -2.91 -11.23 -1.47
C VAL A 68 -3.31 -12.64 -1.86
N ILE A 69 -2.78 -13.61 -1.13
CA ILE A 69 -3.18 -15.01 -1.18
C ILE A 69 -3.76 -15.41 0.15
N ILE A 70 -4.69 -16.36 0.10
CA ILE A 70 -5.32 -16.95 1.28
C ILE A 70 -4.97 -18.44 1.23
N LYS A 71 -4.23 -18.92 2.23
CA LYS A 71 -3.84 -20.32 2.37
C LYS A 71 -4.53 -20.91 3.59
N GLU A 72 -5.11 -22.10 3.44
CA GLU A 72 -5.56 -22.90 4.58
C GLU A 72 -4.37 -23.69 5.13
N LYS A 73 -4.19 -23.70 6.44
CA LYS A 73 -3.23 -24.54 7.14
C LYS A 73 -3.92 -25.83 7.60
N SER A 74 -3.11 -26.85 7.84
CA SER A 74 -3.54 -28.17 8.31
C SER A 74 -4.32 -28.15 9.64
N ASP A 75 -4.21 -27.07 10.42
CA ASP A 75 -4.96 -26.85 11.66
C ASP A 75 -6.32 -26.15 11.44
N GLY A 76 -6.79 -26.07 10.19
CA GLY A 76 -8.05 -25.42 9.81
C GLY A 76 -7.99 -23.88 9.88
N LYS A 77 -6.81 -23.29 10.10
CA LYS A 77 -6.64 -21.83 10.12
C LYS A 77 -6.37 -21.30 8.73
N PHE A 78 -6.92 -20.14 8.43
CA PHE A 78 -6.63 -19.42 7.20
C PHE A 78 -5.58 -18.35 7.43
N VAL A 79 -4.69 -18.24 6.47
CA VAL A 79 -3.54 -17.35 6.50
C VAL A 79 -3.64 -16.40 5.32
N ILE A 80 -3.61 -15.09 5.59
CA ILE A 80 -3.48 -14.09 4.53
C ILE A 80 -2.04 -13.61 4.46
N GLU A 81 -1.50 -13.66 3.24
CA GLU A 81 -0.14 -13.25 2.94
C GLU A 81 -0.11 -12.35 1.70
N LEU A 82 0.79 -11.37 1.69
CA LEU A 82 1.13 -10.65 0.46
C LEU A 82 1.90 -11.55 -0.49
N THR A 83 1.47 -11.58 -1.75
CA THR A 83 2.28 -12.18 -2.82
C THR A 83 3.49 -11.31 -3.12
N GLU A 84 4.43 -11.83 -3.90
CA GLU A 84 5.54 -11.03 -4.43
C GLU A 84 5.05 -9.80 -5.20
N LYS A 85 3.99 -9.96 -6.01
CA LYS A 85 3.31 -8.85 -6.69
C LYS A 85 2.73 -7.85 -5.69
N GLY A 86 2.18 -8.33 -4.58
CA GLY A 86 1.66 -7.48 -3.52
C GLY A 86 2.75 -6.70 -2.79
N ARG A 87 3.89 -7.32 -2.50
CA ARG A 87 5.07 -6.67 -1.88
C ARG A 87 5.59 -5.54 -2.77
N LYS A 88 5.82 -5.80 -4.07
CA LYS A 88 6.17 -4.75 -5.05
C LYS A 88 5.13 -3.64 -5.08
N LYS A 89 3.85 -3.98 -4.94
CA LYS A 89 2.78 -2.97 -4.91
C LYS A 89 2.84 -2.08 -3.67
N VAL A 90 3.22 -2.62 -2.52
CA VAL A 90 3.45 -1.84 -1.29
C VAL A 90 4.56 -0.83 -1.53
N GLU A 91 5.69 -1.28 -2.09
CA GLU A 91 6.84 -0.42 -2.39
C GLU A 91 6.47 0.71 -3.36
N GLU A 92 5.74 0.40 -4.44
CA GLU A 92 5.22 1.43 -5.35
C GLU A 92 4.38 2.48 -4.63
N ILE A 93 3.49 2.06 -3.72
CA ILE A 93 2.64 2.97 -2.95
C ILE A 93 3.49 3.82 -1.99
N GLN A 94 4.49 3.23 -1.34
CA GLN A 94 5.43 3.94 -0.47
C GLN A 94 6.24 4.98 -1.27
N LEU A 95 6.77 4.60 -2.42
CA LEU A 95 7.49 5.50 -3.32
C LEU A 95 6.59 6.61 -3.84
N GLU A 96 5.32 6.33 -4.16
CA GLU A 96 4.36 7.35 -4.59
C GLU A 96 4.12 8.38 -3.49
N ASN A 97 3.86 7.93 -2.26
CA ASN A 97 3.55 8.77 -1.10
C ASN A 97 4.79 9.29 -0.36
N MET A 98 6.00 9.00 -0.84
CA MET A 98 7.23 9.49 -0.22
C MET A 98 7.24 11.03 -0.22
N GLU A 99 7.56 11.59 0.95
CA GLU A 99 7.72 13.01 1.20
C GLU A 99 9.04 13.26 1.93
N ILE A 100 9.68 14.39 1.62
CA ILE A 100 10.87 14.85 2.34
C ILE A 100 10.41 15.80 3.43
N LYS A 101 10.67 15.42 4.68
CA LYS A 101 10.40 16.29 5.83
C LYS A 101 11.29 17.51 5.74
N LYS A 102 10.68 18.68 5.58
CA LYS A 102 11.40 19.96 5.63
C LYS A 102 11.74 20.27 7.10
N PRO A 103 13.01 20.54 7.43
CA PRO A 103 13.36 20.93 8.79
C PRO A 103 12.71 22.29 9.10
N LYS A 104 12.32 22.50 10.36
CA LYS A 104 11.73 23.78 10.79
C LYS A 104 12.72 24.94 10.66
N VAL A 105 13.99 24.65 10.94
CA VAL A 105 15.12 25.57 10.80
C VAL A 105 16.05 25.00 9.74
N TRP A 106 16.52 25.85 8.83
CA TRP A 106 17.45 25.44 7.80
C TRP A 106 18.76 24.94 8.42
N ASP A 107 19.28 23.81 7.92
CA ASP A 107 20.47 23.14 8.45
C ASP A 107 21.79 23.64 7.84
N GLY A 108 21.74 24.72 7.06
CA GLY A 108 22.91 25.29 6.38
C GLY A 108 23.42 24.48 5.19
N LYS A 109 22.73 23.40 4.80
CA LYS A 109 23.18 22.48 3.74
C LYS A 109 22.26 22.52 2.52
N TRP A 110 22.88 22.53 1.35
CA TRP A 110 22.18 22.37 0.07
C TRP A 110 22.08 20.89 -0.31
N ARG A 111 20.91 20.50 -0.82
CA ARG A 111 20.66 19.16 -1.36
C ARG A 111 20.48 19.32 -2.87
N ILE A 112 21.50 18.95 -3.62
CA ILE A 112 21.55 19.07 -5.08
C ILE A 112 21.49 17.67 -5.67
N ILE A 113 20.67 17.49 -6.71
CA ILE A 113 20.54 16.22 -7.42
C ILE A 113 20.87 16.48 -8.89
N ALA A 114 21.92 15.82 -9.37
CA ALA A 114 22.30 15.79 -10.77
C ALA A 114 22.23 14.34 -11.28
N PHE A 115 21.76 14.14 -12.49
CA PHE A 115 21.66 12.83 -13.12
C PHE A 115 21.95 12.93 -14.62
N ASP A 116 22.64 11.93 -15.16
CA ASP A 116 22.93 11.82 -16.58
C ASP A 116 22.07 10.71 -17.21
N ILE A 117 20.82 11.04 -17.53
CA ILE A 117 19.90 10.13 -18.21
C ILE A 117 19.73 10.61 -19.66
N PRO A 118 20.13 9.79 -20.66
CA PRO A 118 20.04 10.16 -22.07
C PRO A 118 18.63 10.51 -22.50
N GLU A 119 18.47 11.69 -23.12
CA GLU A 119 17.16 12.19 -23.57
C GLU A 119 16.56 11.29 -24.66
N LYS A 120 17.35 10.82 -25.63
CA LYS A 120 16.82 10.12 -26.82
C LYS A 120 16.27 8.73 -26.48
N GLN A 121 17.04 7.91 -25.77
CA GLN A 121 16.67 6.52 -25.48
C GLN A 121 15.86 6.37 -24.19
N LYS A 122 16.01 7.28 -23.22
CA LYS A 122 15.47 7.14 -21.87
C LYS A 122 14.61 8.34 -21.42
N LYS A 123 14.05 9.12 -22.36
CA LYS A 123 13.16 10.27 -22.09
C LYS A 123 12.13 9.99 -20.99
N ARG A 124 11.42 8.85 -21.11
CA ARG A 124 10.36 8.47 -20.15
C ARG A 124 10.89 8.32 -18.71
N ALA A 125 12.06 7.71 -18.54
CA ALA A 125 12.67 7.53 -17.22
C ALA A 125 13.16 8.87 -16.66
N ARG A 126 13.76 9.71 -17.51
CA ARG A 126 14.19 11.08 -17.18
C ARG A 126 13.03 11.93 -16.69
N ASP A 127 11.93 11.95 -17.45
CA ASP A 127 10.73 12.69 -17.10
C ASP A 127 10.05 12.15 -15.84
N ALA A 128 10.07 10.83 -15.62
CA ALA A 128 9.53 10.22 -14.41
C ALA A 128 10.30 10.68 -13.17
N LEU A 129 11.64 10.68 -13.23
CA LEU A 129 12.50 11.17 -12.15
C LEU A 129 12.27 12.67 -11.90
N ARG A 130 12.28 13.48 -12.96
CA ARG A 130 12.00 14.93 -12.88
C ARG A 130 10.67 15.23 -12.20
N LYS A 131 9.59 14.57 -12.64
CA LYS A 131 8.25 14.72 -12.05
C LYS A 131 8.23 14.29 -10.59
N LYS A 132 8.97 13.24 -10.21
CA LYS A 132 9.05 12.81 -8.81
C LYS A 132 9.81 13.83 -7.95
N LEU A 133 10.93 14.37 -8.42
CA LEU A 133 11.69 15.41 -7.72
C LEU A 133 10.86 16.68 -7.48
N GLN A 134 10.08 17.12 -8.49
CA GLN A 134 9.15 18.23 -8.34
C GLN A 134 8.06 17.95 -7.28
N LYS A 135 7.50 16.74 -7.26
CA LYS A 135 6.56 16.33 -6.19
C LYS A 135 7.22 16.36 -4.81
N LEU A 136 8.50 16.01 -4.73
CA LEU A 136 9.33 16.10 -3.53
C LEU A 136 9.79 17.54 -3.20
N LYS A 137 9.29 18.54 -3.93
CA LYS A 137 9.54 19.98 -3.72
C LYS A 137 10.99 20.41 -4.01
N PHE A 138 11.73 19.66 -4.82
CA PHE A 138 12.94 20.18 -5.44
C PHE A 138 12.58 21.18 -6.55
N TYR A 139 13.44 22.18 -6.71
CA TYR A 139 13.36 23.17 -7.78
C TYR A 139 14.31 22.77 -8.91
N GLN A 140 13.91 23.04 -10.15
CA GLN A 140 14.69 22.81 -11.35
C GLN A 140 14.57 24.01 -12.27
#